data_AF-A0A2N3LTN7-F1
#
_entry.id   AF-A0A2N3LTN7-F1
#
_cell.length_a   1.000
_cell.length_b   1.000
_cell.length_c   1.000
_cell.angle_alpha   90.00
_cell.angle_beta   90.00
_cell.angle_gamma   90.00
#
_symmetry.space_group_name_H-M   'P 1'
#
loop_
_entity.id
_entity.type
_entity.pdbx_description
1 polymer ?
#
loop_
_entity_poly.entity_id
_entity_poly.type
_entity_poly.pdbx_seq_one_letter_code
_entity_poly.pdbx_strand_id
1 'polypeptide(L)'
;MILLALGASFARQQGHIDQDTTLRLVIGVNGLMIAYFGNRAPKAVAPSACAQRMNRFAGWSMVLSGLTYAGLWAFAEIDTAIALGTAAVAAGVIATLAYAFKLRADT
;
A
#
# COMPACT_ATOMS: atom_id res chain seq x y z
N MET A 1 10.96 3.65 -6.61
CA MET A 1 10.90 4.71 -5.56
C MET A 1 12.09 5.63 -5.55
N ILE A 2 13.33 5.11 -5.45
CA ILE A 2 14.52 5.97 -5.28
C ILE A 2 14.65 7.01 -6.39
N LEU A 3 14.60 6.58 -7.66
CA LEU A 3 14.68 7.50 -8.81
C LEU A 3 13.52 8.51 -8.85
N LEU A 4 12.30 8.10 -8.50
CA LEU A 4 11.14 9.00 -8.44
C LEU A 4 11.32 10.06 -7.35
N ALA A 5 11.73 9.66 -6.15
CA ALA A 5 11.96 10.56 -5.03
C ALA A 5 13.09 11.55 -5.34
N LEU A 6 14.17 11.09 -5.99
CA LEU A 6 15.26 11.96 -6.44
C LEU A 6 14.80 12.95 -7.51
N GLY A 7 14.06 12.48 -8.52
CA GLY A 7 13.52 13.33 -9.58
C GLY A 7 12.56 14.39 -9.05
N ALA A 8 11.65 14.01 -8.14
CA ALA A 8 10.74 14.94 -7.49
C ALA A 8 11.49 15.96 -6.61
N SER A 9 12.48 15.50 -5.83
CA SER A 9 13.31 16.40 -5.01
C SER A 9 14.09 17.40 -5.86
N PHE A 10 14.60 16.97 -7.00
CA PHE A 10 15.30 17.83 -7.97
C PHE A 10 14.34 18.85 -8.61
N ALA A 11 13.16 18.40 -9.05
CA ALA A 11 12.13 19.29 -9.60
C ALA A 11 11.69 20.35 -8.58
N ARG A 12 11.58 19.97 -7.30
CA ARG A 12 11.30 20.88 -6.19
C ARG A 12 12.41 21.91 -6.01
N GLN A 13 13.69 21.48 -6.03
CA GLN A 13 14.83 22.40 -5.89
C GLN A 13 14.90 23.43 -7.02
N GLN A 14 14.44 23.07 -8.22
CA GLN A 14 14.33 24.00 -9.34
C GLN A 14 13.08 24.88 -9.31
N GLY A 15 12.18 24.68 -8.34
CA GLY A 15 10.93 25.43 -8.23
C GLY A 15 9.82 25.00 -9.21
N HIS A 16 9.97 23.86 -9.89
CA HIS A 16 8.93 23.35 -10.81
C HIS A 16 7.73 22.76 -10.08
N ILE A 17 7.96 22.22 -8.88
CA ILE A 17 6.91 21.65 -8.02
C ILE A 17 7.12 22.09 -6.58
N ASP A 18 6.03 22.20 -5.83
CA ASP A 18 6.08 22.53 -4.42
C ASP A 18 6.33 21.29 -3.55
N GLN A 19 6.48 21.53 -2.24
CA GLN A 19 6.70 20.45 -1.28
C GLN A 19 5.49 19.54 -1.14
N ASP A 20 4.26 20.07 -1.21
CA ASP A 20 3.05 19.26 -1.12
C ASP A 20 2.94 18.31 -2.31
N THR A 21 3.12 18.83 -3.54
CA THR A 21 3.12 18.00 -4.76
C THR A 21 4.19 16.91 -4.69
N THR A 22 5.38 17.23 -4.16
CA THR A 22 6.45 16.25 -3.95
C THR A 22 6.00 15.13 -3.01
N LEU A 23 5.40 15.47 -1.88
CA LEU A 23 4.90 14.50 -0.89
C LEU A 23 3.80 13.64 -1.47
N ARG A 24 2.79 14.24 -2.11
CA ARG A 24 1.68 13.53 -2.76
C ARG A 24 2.16 12.56 -3.81
N LEU A 25 3.10 12.98 -4.66
CA LEU A 25 3.65 12.15 -5.71
C LEU A 25 4.40 10.94 -5.12
N VAL A 26 5.35 11.18 -4.21
CA VAL A 26 6.20 10.11 -3.68
C VAL A 26 5.39 9.15 -2.82
N ILE A 27 4.51 9.66 -1.96
CA ILE A 27 3.76 8.85 -1.01
C ILE A 27 2.56 8.17 -1.69
N GLY A 28 1.84 8.88 -2.58
CA GLY A 28 0.76 8.29 -3.37
C GLY A 28 1.25 7.12 -4.25
N VAL A 29 2.41 7.26 -4.90
CA VAL A 29 3.03 6.16 -5.66
C VAL A 29 3.47 5.00 -4.76
N ASN A 30 3.81 5.27 -3.49
CA ASN A 30 4.06 4.20 -2.52
C ASN A 30 2.81 3.32 -2.32
N GLY A 31 1.63 3.92 -2.19
CA GLY A 31 0.35 3.20 -2.15
C GLY A 31 0.11 2.32 -3.37
N LEU A 32 0.41 2.84 -4.57
CA LEU A 32 0.32 2.07 -5.81
C LEU A 32 1.30 0.88 -5.84
N MET A 33 2.49 1.04 -5.28
CA MET A 33 3.42 -0.07 -5.12
C MET A 33 2.88 -1.15 -4.17
N ILE A 34 2.31 -0.75 -3.03
CA ILE A 34 1.65 -1.70 -2.11
C ILE A 34 0.59 -2.50 -2.88
N ALA A 35 -0.23 -1.81 -3.68
CA ALA A 35 -1.26 -2.48 -4.48
C ALA A 35 -0.68 -3.41 -5.55
N TYR A 36 0.39 -2.99 -6.23
CA TYR A 36 1.07 -3.82 -7.22
C TYR A 36 1.63 -5.12 -6.61
N PHE A 37 2.34 -5.03 -5.48
CA PHE A 37 2.89 -6.21 -4.82
C PHE A 37 1.80 -7.09 -4.21
N GLY A 38 0.76 -6.50 -3.62
CA GLY A 38 -0.42 -7.23 -3.14
C GLY A 38 -1.08 -8.06 -4.25
N ASN A 39 -1.21 -7.50 -5.46
CA ASN A 39 -1.77 -8.21 -6.62
C ASN A 39 -0.86 -9.32 -7.16
N ARG A 40 0.45 -9.24 -6.91
CA ARG A 40 1.40 -10.30 -7.28
C ARG A 40 1.42 -11.47 -6.31
N ALA A 41 1.20 -11.23 -5.02
CA ALA A 41 1.17 -12.26 -3.98
C ALA A 41 0.26 -13.47 -4.29
N PRO A 42 -1.01 -13.32 -4.74
CA PRO A 42 -1.89 -14.46 -5.04
C PRO A 42 -1.45 -15.29 -6.25
N LYS A 43 -0.55 -14.76 -7.08
CA LYS A 43 -0.05 -15.40 -8.30
C LYS A 43 1.22 -16.22 -8.05
N ALA A 44 1.81 -16.13 -6.86
CA ALA A 44 2.95 -16.94 -6.46
C ALA A 44 2.51 -18.39 -6.19
N VAL A 45 3.32 -19.35 -6.64
CA VAL A 45 3.11 -20.77 -6.35
C VAL A 45 3.29 -20.98 -4.84
N ALA A 46 2.27 -21.55 -4.20
CA ALA A 46 2.26 -21.82 -2.77
C ALA A 46 2.36 -23.34 -2.51
N PRO A 47 3.07 -23.77 -1.45
CA PRO A 47 3.33 -25.19 -1.19
C PRO A 47 2.09 -25.98 -0.70
N SER A 48 1.03 -25.28 -0.27
CA SER A 48 -0.20 -25.92 0.21
C SER A 48 -1.44 -25.08 -0.13
N ALA A 49 -2.61 -25.72 -0.16
CA ALA A 49 -3.88 -25.03 -0.35
C ALA A 49 -4.17 -24.00 0.76
N CYS A 50 -3.74 -24.28 1.99
CA CYS A 50 -3.81 -23.36 3.13
C CYS A 50 -2.95 -22.11 2.88
N ALA A 51 -1.68 -22.29 2.49
CA ALA A 51 -0.78 -21.20 2.14
C ALA A 51 -1.29 -20.37 0.94
N GLN A 52 -1.93 -21.01 -0.03
CA GLN A 52 -2.52 -20.32 -1.18
C GLN A 52 -3.73 -19.45 -0.78
N ARG A 53 -4.62 -19.94 0.09
CA ARG A 53 -5.75 -19.15 0.62
C ARG A 53 -5.24 -17.93 1.39
N MET A 54 -4.23 -18.15 2.25
CA MET A 54 -3.59 -17.09 3.01
C MET A 54 -2.96 -16.01 2.11
N ASN A 55 -2.17 -16.42 1.11
CA ASN A 55 -1.55 -15.49 0.14
C ASN A 55 -2.59 -14.70 -0.65
N ARG A 56 -3.73 -15.32 -1.00
CA ARG A 56 -4.83 -14.61 -1.69
C ARG A 56 -5.47 -13.56 -0.81
N PHE A 57 -5.80 -13.92 0.43
CA PHE A 57 -6.41 -12.98 1.36
C PHE A 57 -5.46 -11.81 1.67
N ALA A 58 -4.22 -12.12 2.06
CA ALA A 58 -3.18 -11.13 2.33
C ALA A 58 -2.94 -10.20 1.13
N GLY A 59 -2.83 -10.77 -0.08
CA GLY A 59 -2.63 -10.02 -1.31
C GLY A 59 -3.76 -9.03 -1.58
N TRP A 60 -5.02 -9.48 -1.51
CA TRP A 60 -6.17 -8.60 -1.73
C TRP A 60 -6.35 -7.55 -0.63
N SER A 61 -6.08 -7.89 0.63
CA SER A 61 -6.06 -6.90 1.72
C SER A 61 -5.06 -5.79 1.42
N MET A 62 -3.84 -6.13 0.99
CA MET A 62 -2.83 -5.12 0.62
C MET A 62 -3.22 -4.33 -0.63
N VAL A 63 -3.86 -4.96 -1.63
CA VAL A 63 -4.38 -4.24 -2.81
C VAL A 63 -5.37 -3.16 -2.40
N LEU A 64 -6.40 -3.53 -1.64
CA LEU A 64 -7.45 -2.61 -1.23
C LEU A 64 -6.91 -1.49 -0.34
N SER A 65 -6.03 -1.82 0.61
CA SER A 65 -5.36 -0.84 1.45
C SER A 65 -4.46 0.10 0.66
N GLY A 66 -3.64 -0.42 -0.28
CA GLY A 66 -2.74 0.38 -1.10
C GLY A 66 -3.47 1.31 -2.06
N LEU A 67 -4.57 0.85 -2.67
CA LEU A 67 -5.41 1.69 -3.53
C LEU A 67 -6.13 2.78 -2.72
N THR A 68 -6.66 2.45 -1.55
CA THR A 68 -7.26 3.44 -0.64
C THR A 68 -6.22 4.48 -0.23
N TYR A 69 -5.01 4.04 0.14
CA TYR A 69 -3.90 4.92 0.50
C TYR A 69 -3.52 5.86 -0.64
N ALA A 70 -3.34 5.33 -1.85
CA ALA A 70 -2.98 6.11 -3.03
C ALA A 70 -4.09 7.13 -3.38
N GLY A 71 -5.36 6.72 -3.31
CA GLY A 71 -6.49 7.61 -3.55
C GLY A 71 -6.57 8.74 -2.53
N LEU A 72 -6.36 8.45 -1.25
CA LEU A 72 -6.34 9.46 -0.20
C LEU A 72 -5.20 10.47 -0.42
N TRP A 73 -3.99 10.02 -0.77
CA TRP A 73 -2.89 10.94 -1.07
C TRP A 73 -3.07 11.75 -2.36
N ALA A 74 -3.81 11.20 -3.34
CA ALA A 74 -4.11 11.91 -4.57
C ALA A 74 -5.16 13.01 -4.38
N PHE A 75 -6.17 12.81 -3.53
CA PHE A 75 -7.37 13.66 -3.50
C PHE A 75 -7.68 14.32 -2.15
N ALA A 76 -7.19 13.78 -1.02
CA ALA A 76 -7.50 14.32 0.30
C ALA A 76 -6.52 15.44 0.69
N GLU A 77 -6.88 16.20 1.73
CA GLU A 77 -5.97 17.11 2.42
C GLU A 77 -4.86 16.30 3.13
N ILE A 78 -3.65 16.89 3.26
CA ILE A 78 -2.46 16.18 3.74
C ILE A 78 -2.71 15.50 5.10
N ASP A 79 -3.27 16.22 6.08
CA ASP A 79 -3.49 15.68 7.42
C ASP A 79 -4.46 14.50 7.41
N THR A 80 -5.51 14.60 6.58
CA THR A 80 -6.47 13.52 6.36
C THR A 80 -5.82 12.33 5.67
N ALA A 81 -4.97 12.57 4.66
CA ALA A 81 -4.24 11.54 3.94
C ALA A 81 -3.25 10.78 4.85
N ILE A 82 -2.58 11.49 5.76
CA ILE A 82 -1.71 10.89 6.78
C ILE A 82 -2.52 9.96 7.69
N ALA A 83 -3.58 10.48 8.31
CA ALA A 83 -4.35 9.74 9.30
C ALA A 83 -5.10 8.55 8.68
N LEU A 84 -5.96 8.81 7.68
CA LEU A 84 -6.79 7.79 7.05
C LEU A 84 -5.98 6.83 6.19
N GLY A 85 -4.93 7.33 5.52
CA GLY A 85 -4.05 6.47 4.74
C GLY A 85 -3.35 5.46 5.65
N THR A 86 -2.73 5.93 6.72
CA THR A 86 -2.05 5.03 7.67
C THR A 86 -3.02 4.02 8.27
N ALA A 87 -4.21 4.47 8.66
CA ALA A 87 -5.27 3.58 9.15
C ALA A 87 -5.69 2.53 8.10
N ALA A 88 -5.81 2.90 6.83
CA ALA A 88 -6.19 1.98 5.76
C ALA A 88 -5.15 0.87 5.56
N VAL A 89 -3.85 1.20 5.60
CA VAL A 89 -2.77 0.20 5.52
C VAL A 89 -2.72 -0.66 6.78
N ALA A 90 -2.82 -0.06 7.96
CA ALA A 90 -2.86 -0.80 9.22
C ALA A 90 -4.03 -1.79 9.26
N ALA A 91 -5.22 -1.39 8.80
CA ALA A 91 -6.39 -2.26 8.72
C ALA A 91 -6.13 -3.47 7.81
N GLY A 92 -5.45 -3.30 6.67
CA GLY A 92 -5.08 -4.40 5.77
C GLY A 92 -4.12 -5.40 6.43
N VAL A 93 -3.14 -4.90 7.18
CA VAL A 93 -2.20 -5.75 7.96
C VAL A 93 -2.96 -6.50 9.07
N ILE A 94 -3.78 -5.80 9.85
CA ILE A 94 -4.56 -6.39 10.95
C ILE A 94 -5.50 -7.47 10.41
N ALA A 95 -6.22 -7.19 9.31
CA ALA A 95 -7.09 -8.17 8.68
C ALA A 95 -6.31 -9.42 8.25
N THR A 96 -5.13 -9.23 7.66
CA THR A 96 -4.24 -10.33 7.25
C THR A 96 -3.83 -11.19 8.45
N LEU A 97 -3.40 -10.57 9.55
CA LEU A 97 -3.01 -11.27 10.77
C LEU A 97 -4.19 -12.00 11.41
N ALA A 98 -5.36 -11.36 11.49
CA ALA A 98 -6.57 -11.98 12.02
C ALA A 98 -6.96 -13.22 11.21
N TYR A 99 -6.88 -13.14 9.87
CA TYR A 99 -7.12 -14.28 9.00
C TYR A 99 -6.08 -15.39 9.20
N ALA A 100 -4.80 -15.03 9.40
CA ALA A 100 -3.74 -15.98 9.72
C ALA A 100 -4.06 -16.79 10.98
N PHE A 101 -4.43 -16.09 12.06
CA PHE A 101 -4.73 -16.71 13.35
C PHE A 101 -5.96 -17.60 13.27
N LYS A 102 -7.00 -17.16 12.55
CA LYS A 102 -8.17 -17.99 12.30
C LYS A 102 -7.80 -19.28 11.56
N LEU A 103 -7.04 -19.16 10.47
CA LEU A 103 -6.64 -20.32 9.65
C LEU A 103 -5.81 -21.32 10.47
N ARG A 104 -4.96 -20.83 11.38
CA ARG A 104 -4.17 -21.66 12.29
C ARG A 104 -5.03 -22.35 13.36
N ALA A 105 -6.10 -21.71 13.84
CA ALA A 105 -7.01 -22.31 14.81
C ALA A 105 -7.88 -23.42 14.18
N ASP A 106 -8.15 -23.31 12.87
CA ASP A 106 -8.97 -24.25 12.11
C ASP A 106 -8.18 -25.46 11.54
N THR A 107 -6.84 -25.47 11.63
CA THR A 107 -5.94 -26.57 11.18
C THR A 107 -5.41 -27.40 12.33
#